data_AF-A0A5J4PBD1-F1
#
_entry.id   AF-A0A5J4PBD1-F1
#
_cell.length_a   1.000
_cell.length_b   1.000
_cell.length_c   1.000
_cell.angle_alpha   90.00
_cell.angle_beta   90.00
_cell.angle_gamma   90.00
#
_symmetry.space_group_name_H-M   'P 1'
#
loop_
_entity.id
_entity.type
_entity.pdbx_description
1 polymer ?
#
loop_
_entity_poly.entity_id
_entity_poly.type
_entity_poly.pdbx_seq_one_letter_code
_entity_poly.pdbx_strand_id
1 'polypeptide(L)'
;MNLPDDFIRQMRTMLGKEDYDKFIEALQLPAPVSIRFNPWKADDSLLSPFLHTHSDKKIPWCSSGYYLKQRLTFTFDPLFHAGC
;
A
#
# COMPACT_ATOMS: atom_id res chain seq x y z
N MET A 1 10.07 -14.69 -8.68
CA MET A 1 9.42 -13.84 -9.70
C MET A 1 10.16 -14.07 -11.02
N ASN A 2 9.45 -14.31 -12.12
CA ASN A 2 10.06 -14.44 -13.46
C ASN A 2 9.86 -13.13 -14.20
N LEU A 3 10.93 -12.36 -14.35
CA LEU A 3 10.93 -11.07 -15.07
C LEU A 3 11.50 -11.27 -16.48
N PRO A 4 10.95 -10.61 -17.52
CA PRO A 4 11.52 -10.65 -18.86
C PRO A 4 12.95 -10.09 -18.91
N ASP A 5 13.84 -10.70 -19.71
CA ASP A 5 15.24 -10.27 -19.82
C ASP A 5 15.39 -8.84 -20.34
N ASP A 6 14.52 -8.43 -21.26
CA ASP A 6 14.50 -7.07 -21.80
C ASP A 6 14.17 -6.04 -20.71
N PHE A 7 13.26 -6.38 -19.79
CA PHE A 7 12.93 -5.54 -18.64
C PHE A 7 14.13 -5.42 -17.69
N ILE A 8 14.78 -6.54 -17.35
CA ILE A 8 15.98 -6.56 -16.50
C ILE A 8 17.07 -5.68 -17.10
N ARG A 9 17.35 -5.82 -18.40
CA ARG A 9 18.37 -5.04 -19.10
C ARG A 9 18.04 -3.55 -19.08
N GLN A 10 16.81 -3.19 -19.44
CA GLN A 10 16.36 -1.80 -19.45
C GLN A 10 16.47 -1.14 -18.06
N MET A 11 15.96 -1.81 -17.02
CA MET A 11 15.95 -1.25 -15.67
C MET A 11 17.35 -1.13 -15.08
N ARG A 12 18.24 -2.10 -15.34
CA ARG A 12 19.64 -2.02 -14.89
C ARG A 12 20.40 -0.86 -15.55
N THR A 13 20.13 -0.58 -16.83
CA THR A 13 20.69 0.58 -17.52
C THR A 13 20.12 1.89 -16.98
N MET A 14 18.81 1.95 -16.69
CA MET A 14 18.15 3.17 -16.24
C MET A 14 18.50 3.57 -14.80
N LEU A 15 18.57 2.59 -13.88
CA LEU A 15 18.77 2.83 -12.45
C LEU A 15 20.24 2.74 -12.02
N GLY A 16 21.11 2.17 -12.86
CA GLY A 16 22.45 1.78 -12.44
C GLY A 16 22.43 0.57 -11.49
N LYS A 17 23.62 0.07 -11.11
CA LYS A 17 23.73 -1.20 -10.39
C LYS A 17 23.10 -1.17 -9.00
N GLU A 18 23.45 -0.20 -8.17
CA GLU A 18 23.04 -0.17 -6.75
C GLU A 18 21.52 -0.03 -6.59
N ASP A 19 20.89 0.89 -7.32
CA ASP A 19 19.45 1.11 -7.19
C ASP A 19 18.64 0.04 -7.93
N TYR A 20 19.19 -0.58 -8.98
CA TYR A 20 18.60 -1.77 -9.58
C TYR A 20 18.54 -2.93 -8.58
N ASP A 21 19.63 -3.18 -7.82
CA ASP A 21 19.68 -4.27 -6.86
C ASP A 21 18.62 -4.06 -5.76
N LYS A 22 18.49 -2.84 -5.21
CA LYS A 22 17.42 -2.48 -4.26
C LYS A 22 16.01 -2.61 -4.88
N PHE A 23 15.85 -2.20 -6.14
CA PHE A 23 14.58 -2.29 -6.85
C PHE A 23 14.11 -3.74 -6.99
N ILE A 24 15.00 -4.64 -7.41
CA ILE A 24 14.67 -6.07 -7.53
C ILE A 24 14.39 -6.70 -6.17
N GLU A 25 15.15 -6.35 -5.14
CA GLU A 25 14.87 -6.78 -3.77
C GLU A 25 13.46 -6.35 -3.34
N ALA A 26 13.11 -5.07 -3.56
CA ALA A 26 11.79 -4.54 -3.20
C ALA A 26 10.63 -5.24 -3.93
N LEU A 27 10.82 -5.65 -5.20
CA LEU A 27 9.83 -6.41 -5.95
C LEU A 27 9.58 -7.83 -5.39
N GLN A 28 10.52 -8.37 -4.62
CA GLN A 28 10.35 -9.67 -3.96
C GLN A 28 9.63 -9.57 -2.61
N LEU A 29 9.59 -8.37 -2.01
CA LEU A 29 8.91 -8.15 -0.75
C LEU A 29 7.39 -8.18 -0.93
N PRO A 30 6.63 -8.56 0.11
CA PRO A 30 5.18 -8.46 0.08
C PRO A 30 4.73 -7.03 -0.24
N ALA A 31 3.79 -6.89 -1.17
CA ALA A 31 3.23 -5.58 -1.49
C ALA A 31 2.55 -4.98 -0.24
N PRO A 32 2.89 -3.73 0.14
CA PRO A 32 2.22 -3.07 1.25
C PRO A 32 0.73 -2.89 0.93
N VAL A 33 -0.10 -2.95 1.96
CA VAL A 33 -1.54 -2.73 1.82
C VAL A 33 -1.90 -1.39 2.43
N SER A 34 -2.64 -0.59 1.69
CA SER A 34 -3.13 0.70 2.14
C SER A 34 -4.60 0.87 1.83
N ILE A 35 -5.24 1.75 2.60
CA ILE A 35 -6.60 2.21 2.37
C ILE A 35 -6.61 3.74 2.36
N ARG A 36 -7.62 4.31 1.72
CA ARG A 36 -7.88 5.75 1.72
C ARG A 36 -9.33 5.98 2.12
N PHE A 37 -9.54 6.67 3.23
CA PHE A 37 -10.88 7.00 3.68
C PHE A 37 -11.54 8.00 2.76
N ASN A 38 -12.86 7.87 2.62
CA ASN A 38 -13.67 8.81 1.90
C ASN A 38 -13.98 10.03 2.79
N PRO A 39 -13.43 11.22 2.48
CA PRO A 39 -13.59 12.40 3.35
C PRO A 39 -15.04 12.90 3.42
N TRP A 40 -15.93 12.46 2.52
CA TRP A 40 -17.35 12.83 2.53
C TRP A 40 -18.23 11.89 3.36
N LYS A 41 -17.69 10.75 3.81
CA LYS A 41 -18.46 9.71 4.52
C LYS A 41 -17.83 9.31 5.85
N ALA A 42 -16.52 9.49 5.98
CA ALA A 42 -15.79 9.13 7.18
C ALA A 42 -15.84 10.26 8.20
N ASP A 43 -16.34 9.94 9.40
CA ASP A 43 -16.25 10.79 10.58
C ASP A 43 -15.11 10.28 11.48
N ASP A 44 -14.33 11.19 12.09
CA ASP A 44 -13.16 10.86 12.92
C ASP A 44 -13.52 9.91 14.07
N SER A 45 -14.75 10.01 14.58
CA SER A 45 -15.27 9.14 15.64
C SER A 45 -15.33 7.66 15.23
N LEU A 46 -15.67 7.37 13.96
CA LEU A 46 -15.76 6.02 13.40
C LEU A 46 -14.38 5.48 12.97
N LEU A 47 -13.47 6.38 12.60
CA LEU A 47 -12.14 6.01 12.11
C LEU A 47 -11.18 5.60 13.23
N SER A 48 -11.28 6.23 14.39
CA SER A 48 -10.31 6.04 15.48
C SER A 48 -10.16 4.57 15.95
N PRO A 49 -11.22 3.76 16.12
CA PRO A 49 -11.07 2.38 16.58
C PRO A 49 -10.46 1.47 15.51
N PHE A 50 -10.84 1.70 14.24
CA PHE A 50 -10.29 0.95 13.11
C PHE A 50 -8.80 1.24 12.96
N LEU A 51 -8.42 2.53 12.96
CA LEU A 51 -7.04 2.96 12.84
C LEU A 51 -6.18 2.41 13.98
N HIS A 52 -6.65 2.49 15.22
CA HIS A 52 -5.92 1.95 16.37
C HIS A 52 -5.62 0.45 16.22
N THR A 53 -6.58 -0.32 15.71
CA THR A 53 -6.44 -1.78 15.58
C THR A 53 -5.58 -2.16 14.38
N HIS A 54 -5.86 -1.59 13.21
CA HIS A 54 -5.37 -2.11 11.93
C HIS A 54 -4.30 -1.24 11.25
N SER A 55 -4.20 0.06 11.58
CA SER A 55 -3.23 0.95 10.94
C SER A 55 -1.82 0.69 11.46
N ASP A 56 -0.86 0.70 10.55
CA ASP A 56 0.57 0.80 10.88
C ASP A 56 1.00 2.26 10.87
N LYS A 57 1.02 2.90 9.68
CA LYS A 57 1.52 4.26 9.50
C LYS A 57 0.64 5.08 8.56
N LYS A 58 0.57 6.39 8.80
CA LYS A 58 -0.05 7.35 7.88
C LYS A 58 0.80 7.50 6.62
N ILE A 59 0.16 7.62 5.46
CA ILE A 59 0.86 7.85 4.20
C ILE A 59 1.34 9.31 4.15
N PRO A 60 2.64 9.59 3.98
CA PRO A 60 3.17 10.96 4.06
C PRO A 60 2.59 11.93 3.04
N TRP A 61 2.25 11.43 1.84
CA TRP A 61 1.72 12.23 0.73
C TRP A 61 0.19 12.14 0.57
N CYS A 62 -0.53 11.48 1.50
CA CYS A 62 -1.99 11.35 1.45
C CYS A 62 -2.61 11.52 2.83
N SER A 63 -3.29 12.65 3.05
CA SER A 63 -3.83 13.03 4.37
C SER A 63 -4.91 12.08 4.91
N SER A 64 -5.65 11.39 4.03
CA SER A 64 -6.65 10.36 4.37
C SER A 64 -6.17 8.92 4.12
N GLY A 65 -4.87 8.74 3.83
CA GLY A 65 -4.28 7.46 3.47
C GLY A 65 -3.51 6.81 4.62
N TYR A 66 -3.68 5.50 4.80
CA TYR A 66 -3.03 4.73 5.85
C TYR A 66 -2.54 3.39 5.33
N TYR A 67 -1.33 2.99 5.73
CA TYR A 67 -0.83 1.63 5.59
C TYR A 67 -1.43 0.74 6.69
N LEU A 68 -1.74 -0.50 6.34
CA LEU A 68 -2.26 -1.50 7.27
C LEU A 68 -1.13 -2.43 7.73
N LYS A 69 -1.22 -2.90 8.98
CA LYS A 69 -0.29 -3.91 9.55
C LYS A 69 -0.29 -5.22 8.74
N GLN A 70 -1.42 -5.54 8.12
CA GLN A 70 -1.61 -6.72 7.28
C GLN A 70 -2.78 -6.53 6.30
N ARG A 71 -2.87 -7.40 5.28
CA ARG A 71 -3.99 -7.41 4.34
C ARG A 71 -5.25 -7.92 5.03
N LEU A 72 -6.32 -7.13 5.02
CA LEU A 72 -7.64 -7.53 5.47
C LEU A 72 -8.47 -8.09 4.31
N THR A 73 -9.52 -8.85 4.65
CA THR A 73 -10.50 -9.33 3.66
C THR A 73 -11.60 -8.29 3.46
N PHE A 74 -11.37 -7.35 2.55
CA PHE A 74 -12.27 -6.19 2.34
C PHE A 74 -13.67 -6.56 1.85
N THR A 75 -13.81 -7.66 1.12
CA THR A 75 -15.08 -8.05 0.49
C THR A 75 -16.20 -8.38 1.48
N PHE A 76 -15.87 -8.64 2.75
CA PHE A 76 -16.86 -8.92 3.80
C PHE A 76 -17.11 -7.72 4.72
N ASP A 77 -16.45 -6.59 4.49
CA ASP A 77 -16.62 -5.38 5.29
C ASP A 77 -17.76 -4.51 4.70
N PRO A 78 -18.87 -4.29 5.43
CA PRO A 78 -19.95 -3.42 4.96
C PRO A 78 -19.49 -1.98 4.69
N LEU A 79 -18.48 -1.47 5.43
CA LEU A 79 -17.96 -0.12 5.24
C LEU A 79 -17.22 0.03 3.92
N PHE A 80 -16.54 -1.04 3.48
CA PHE A 80 -15.90 -1.07 2.16
C PHE A 80 -16.95 -0.91 1.05
N HIS A 81 -18.09 -1.62 1.16
CA HIS A 81 -19.19 -1.50 0.19
C HIS A 81 -19.96 -0.18 0.29
N ALA A 82 -20.01 0.44 1.48
CA ALA A 82 -20.60 1.77 1.68
C ALA A 82 -19.71 2.91 1.14
N GLY A 83 -18.46 2.60 0.76
CA GLY A 83 -17.48 3.56 0.28
C GLY A 83 -16.96 4.50 1.37
N CYS A 84 -16.87 4.03 2.62
CA CYS A 84 -16.33 4.76 3.77
C CYS A 84 -14.80 4.69 3.82
#